data_AF-A0A956M275-F1
#
_entry.id   AF-A0A956M275-F1
#
_cell.length_a   1.000
_cell.length_b   1.000
_cell.length_c   1.000
_cell.angle_alpha   90.00
_cell.angle_beta   90.00
_cell.angle_gamma   90.00
#
_symmetry.space_group_name_H-M   'P 1'
#
loop_
_entity.id
_entity.type
_entity.pdbx_description
1 polymer ?
#
loop_
_entity_poly.entity_id
_entity_poly.type
_entity_poly.pdbx_seq_one_letter_code
_entity_poly.pdbx_strand_id
1 'polypeptide(L)'
;MHRQIRSTFGKLLLSTALLASAVSFLGGCASMQVRPWDRDLLSEPEMSFDPDPMMGAIDDHIYFSTEGSTGGQDAGGGGCGCN
;
A
#
# COMPACT_ATOMS: atom_id res chain seq x y z
N MET A 1 21.50 3.80 -49.54
CA MET A 1 21.49 4.32 -48.16
C MET A 1 20.08 4.56 -47.59
N HIS A 2 19.07 4.94 -48.38
CA HIS A 2 17.67 5.13 -47.92
C HIS A 2 16.95 3.87 -47.35
N ARG A 3 17.33 2.66 -47.78
CA ARG A 3 16.67 1.40 -47.35
C ARG A 3 17.04 0.96 -45.91
N GLN A 4 18.24 1.30 -45.45
CA GLN A 4 18.68 1.03 -44.08
C GLN A 4 17.97 1.96 -43.07
N ILE A 5 17.79 3.24 -43.43
CA ILE A 5 17.08 4.24 -42.63
C ILE A 5 15.60 3.87 -42.44
N ARG A 6 14.93 3.37 -43.50
CA ARG A 6 13.53 2.89 -43.39
C ARG A 6 13.38 1.66 -42.48
N SER A 7 14.36 0.77 -42.46
CA SER A 7 14.36 -0.45 -41.63
C SER A 7 14.60 -0.14 -40.15
N THR A 8 15.54 0.76 -39.84
CA THR A 8 15.82 1.18 -38.46
C THR A 8 14.68 2.00 -37.88
N PHE A 9 14.07 2.89 -38.67
CA PHE A 9 12.91 3.67 -38.25
C PHE A 9 11.70 2.77 -37.95
N GLY A 10 11.46 1.75 -38.77
CA GLY A 10 10.40 0.76 -38.52
C GLY A 10 10.61 -0.05 -37.24
N LYS A 11 11.86 -0.48 -36.97
CA LYS A 11 12.20 -1.19 -35.72
C LYS A 11 12.04 -0.30 -34.48
N LEU A 12 12.39 0.98 -34.58
CA LEU A 12 12.23 1.95 -33.51
C LEU A 12 10.76 2.24 -33.21
N LEU A 13 9.93 2.36 -34.24
CA LEU A 13 8.47 2.50 -34.09
C LEU A 13 7.82 1.26 -33.46
N LEU A 14 8.27 0.06 -33.83
CA LEU A 14 7.73 -1.18 -33.28
C LEU A 14 8.10 -1.37 -31.80
N SER A 15 9.34 -1.04 -31.43
CA SER A 15 9.83 -1.17 -30.05
C SER A 15 9.21 -0.13 -29.11
N THR A 16 9.01 1.11 -29.57
CA THR A 16 8.28 2.14 -28.81
C THR A 16 6.81 1.79 -28.62
N ALA A 17 6.15 1.21 -29.64
CA ALA A 17 4.78 0.72 -29.52
C ALA A 17 4.65 -0.43 -28.51
N LEU A 18 5.59 -1.39 -28.49
CA LEU A 18 5.60 -2.46 -27.49
C LEU A 18 5.77 -1.92 -26.06
N LEU A 19 6.70 -0.98 -25.86
CA LEU A 19 6.93 -0.39 -24.55
C LEU A 19 5.72 0.39 -24.04
N ALA A 20 5.06 1.17 -24.91
CA ALA A 20 3.85 1.91 -24.56
C ALA A 20 2.68 0.98 -24.19
N SER A 21 2.54 -0.13 -24.92
CA SER A 21 1.55 -1.17 -24.60
C SER A 21 1.84 -1.82 -23.25
N ALA A 22 3.11 -2.12 -22.93
CA ALA A 22 3.47 -2.73 -21.66
C ALA A 22 3.19 -1.81 -20.47
N VAL A 23 3.47 -0.50 -20.61
CA VAL A 23 3.27 0.49 -19.53
C VAL A 23 1.79 0.70 -19.19
N SER A 24 0.89 0.51 -20.16
CA SER A 24 -0.54 0.76 -19.97
C SER A 24 -1.21 -0.16 -18.93
N PHE A 25 -0.59 -1.30 -18.62
CA PHE A 25 -1.13 -2.28 -17.65
C PHE A 25 -0.68 -2.04 -16.19
N LEU A 26 0.24 -1.10 -15.92
CA LEU A 26 0.71 -0.85 -14.56
C LEU A 26 -0.25 0.00 -13.70
N GLY A 27 -1.28 0.60 -14.29
CA GLY A 27 -2.16 1.57 -13.63
C GLY A 27 -3.13 1.00 -12.58
N GLY A 28 -3.34 -0.32 -12.53
CA GLY A 28 -4.27 -0.97 -11.59
C GLY A 28 -5.66 -0.31 -11.51
N CYS A 29 -6.32 -0.44 -10.36
CA CYS A 29 -7.59 0.24 -10.07
C CYS A 29 -7.39 1.58 -9.36
N ALA A 30 -6.20 2.20 -9.44
CA ALA A 30 -5.90 3.45 -8.73
C ALA A 30 -6.80 4.62 -9.19
N SER A 31 -7.34 4.55 -10.42
CA SER A 31 -8.32 5.50 -10.94
C SER A 31 -9.72 5.35 -10.33
N MET A 32 -10.01 4.21 -9.69
CA MET A 32 -11.26 3.95 -8.99
C MET A 32 -11.15 4.46 -7.55
N GLN A 33 -11.19 5.78 -7.42
CA GLN A 33 -11.05 6.43 -6.11
C GLN A 33 -12.32 6.22 -5.26
N VAL A 34 -12.17 5.53 -4.13
CA VAL A 34 -13.20 5.48 -3.07
C VAL A 34 -13.18 6.80 -2.31
N ARG A 35 -14.34 7.42 -2.09
CA ARG A 35 -14.40 8.71 -1.38
C ARG A 35 -14.10 8.46 0.10
N PRO A 36 -13.40 9.38 0.79
CA PRO A 36 -13.00 9.15 2.19
C PRO A 36 -14.13 8.74 3.12
N TRP A 37 -15.33 9.29 2.92
CA TRP A 37 -16.53 9.02 3.72
C TRP A 37 -17.24 7.71 3.37
N ASP A 38 -16.94 7.09 2.22
CA ASP A 38 -17.51 5.78 1.89
C ASP A 38 -16.81 4.65 2.66
N ARG A 39 -15.65 4.93 3.29
CA ARG A 39 -14.88 3.91 4.02
C ARG A 39 -15.66 3.30 5.18
N ASP A 40 -16.44 4.10 5.90
CA ASP A 40 -17.29 3.64 7.02
C ASP A 40 -18.35 2.62 6.56
N LEU A 41 -18.85 2.76 5.33
CA LEU A 41 -19.86 1.88 4.76
C LEU A 41 -19.27 0.64 4.08
N LEU A 42 -18.01 0.71 3.64
CA LEU A 42 -17.32 -0.37 2.92
C LEU A 42 -16.41 -1.21 3.82
N SER A 43 -16.07 -0.74 5.02
CA SER A 43 -15.27 -1.48 6.00
C SER A 43 -16.12 -2.54 6.69
N GLU A 44 -15.61 -3.76 6.76
CA GLU A 44 -16.17 -4.81 7.61
C GLU A 44 -15.62 -4.68 9.05
N PRO A 45 -16.33 -5.15 10.09
CA PRO A 45 -15.85 -5.10 11.47
C PRO A 45 -14.46 -5.71 11.68
N GLU A 46 -14.13 -6.75 10.92
CA GLU A 46 -12.86 -7.47 10.97
C GLU A 46 -11.69 -6.67 10.38
N MET A 47 -11.97 -5.57 9.67
CA MET A 47 -10.96 -4.64 9.15
C MET A 47 -10.55 -3.58 10.19
N SER A 48 -11.14 -3.63 11.40
CA SER A 48 -10.72 -2.79 12.53
C SER A 48 -9.25 -3.02 12.86
N PHE A 49 -8.55 -1.97 13.29
CA PHE A 49 -7.19 -2.08 13.82
C PHE A 49 -7.12 -2.99 15.05
N ASP A 50 -8.20 -2.98 15.82
CA ASP A 50 -8.38 -3.87 16.97
C ASP A 50 -9.78 -4.49 16.86
N PRO A 51 -9.89 -5.72 16.32
CA PRO A 51 -11.16 -6.41 16.17
C PRO A 51 -11.68 -7.03 17.48
N ASP A 52 -10.81 -7.20 18.50
CA ASP A 52 -11.17 -7.65 19.84
C ASP A 52 -10.44 -6.81 20.90
N PRO A 53 -11.03 -5.67 21.31
CA PRO A 53 -10.40 -4.77 22.26
C PRO A 53 -10.24 -5.34 23.66
N MET A 54 -10.97 -6.41 23.99
CA MET A 54 -10.77 -7.10 25.26
C MET A 54 -9.50 -7.94 25.22
N MET A 55 -9.23 -8.63 24.11
CA MET A 55 -7.96 -9.35 23.94
C MET A 55 -6.79 -8.39 23.80
N GLY A 56 -6.93 -7.32 23.02
CA GLY A 56 -5.90 -6.27 22.90
C GLY A 56 -5.49 -5.68 24.26
N ALA A 57 -6.46 -5.35 25.11
CA ALA A 57 -6.19 -4.85 26.46
C ALA A 57 -5.49 -5.88 27.38
N ILE A 58 -5.78 -7.17 27.22
CA ILE A 58 -5.11 -8.24 27.97
C ILE A 58 -3.66 -8.42 27.49
N ASP A 59 -3.45 -8.41 26.18
CA ASP A 59 -2.12 -8.53 25.58
C ASP A 59 -1.25 -7.33 25.96
N ASP A 60 -1.81 -6.11 25.95
CA ASP A 60 -1.16 -4.91 26.47
C ASP A 60 -0.80 -5.08 27.95
N HIS A 61 -1.72 -5.56 28.79
CA HIS A 61 -1.43 -5.79 30.20
C HIS A 61 -0.28 -6.80 30.40
N ILE A 62 -0.25 -7.88 29.62
CA ILE A 62 0.83 -8.87 29.67
C ILE A 62 2.15 -8.26 29.20
N TYR A 63 2.11 -7.51 28.11
CA TYR A 63 3.27 -6.83 27.52
C TYR A 63 3.87 -5.79 28.46
N PHE A 64 3.06 -4.91 29.06
CA PHE A 64 3.51 -3.96 30.08
C PHE A 64 4.11 -4.65 31.30
N SER A 65 3.58 -5.81 31.68
CA SER A 65 4.06 -6.58 32.83
C SER A 65 5.38 -7.31 32.56
N THR A 66 5.70 -7.56 31.29
CA THR A 66 6.84 -8.41 30.90
C THR A 66 7.96 -7.64 30.18
N GLU A 67 7.61 -6.61 29.41
CA GLU A 67 8.47 -5.92 28.44
C GLU A 67 8.29 -4.38 28.42
N GLY A 68 7.70 -3.79 29.48
CA GLY A 68 7.19 -2.41 29.57
C GLY A 68 8.15 -1.21 29.39
N SER A 69 9.19 -1.30 28.54
CA SER A 69 10.09 -0.20 28.19
C SER A 69 10.03 0.22 26.70
N THR A 70 9.19 -0.41 25.88
CA THR A 70 9.05 -0.06 24.45
C THR A 70 7.60 0.32 24.13
N GLY A 71 7.37 1.57 23.73
CA GLY A 71 6.02 2.13 23.55
C GLY A 71 5.14 1.42 22.51
N GLY A 72 3.82 1.60 22.65
CA GLY A 72 2.75 0.80 22.04
C GLY A 72 2.54 0.89 20.52
N GLN A 73 1.60 0.07 20.03
CA GLN A 73 1.34 -0.25 18.62
C GLN A 73 0.42 0.73 17.85
N ASP A 74 0.47 2.04 18.11
CA ASP A 74 -0.37 2.99 17.37
C ASP A 74 0.25 3.43 16.03
N ALA A 75 -0.59 3.49 14.98
CA ALA A 75 -0.21 3.86 13.60
C ALA A 75 0.28 5.32 13.44
N GLY A 76 0.19 6.14 14.49
CA GLY A 76 0.78 7.47 14.58
C GLY A 76 1.85 7.47 15.67
N GLY A 77 3.08 7.11 15.30
CA GLY A 77 4.15 6.79 16.24
C GLY A 77 4.29 7.73 17.45
N GLY A 78 4.57 7.12 18.61
CA GLY A 78 4.88 7.87 19.83
C GLY A 78 5.18 6.96 21.01
N GLY A 79 6.46 6.62 21.20
CA GLY A 79 6.89 5.93 22.41
C GLY A 79 8.40 5.89 22.56
N CYS A 80 9.00 6.98 23.04
CA CYS A 80 10.28 6.89 23.73
C CYS A 80 9.98 6.31 25.11
N GLY A 81 9.94 4.97 25.23
CA GLY A 81 9.50 4.25 26.43
C GLY A 81 10.46 4.44 27.61
N CYS A 82 10.39 5.60 28.26
CA CYS A 82 11.03 5.86 29.53
C CYS A 82 9.96 6.38 30.49
N ASN A 83 9.74 5.63 31.58
CA ASN A 83 9.12 6.17 32.80
C ASN A 83 9.91 7.40 33.26
#